data_AF-V4A7L1-F1
#
_entry.id   AF-V4A7L1-F1
#
_cell.length_a   1.000
_cell.length_b   1.000
_cell.length_c   1.000
_cell.angle_alpha   90.00
_cell.angle_beta   90.00
_cell.angle_gamma   90.00
#
_symmetry.space_group_name_H-M   'P 1'
#
loop_
_entity.id
_entity.type
_entity.pdbx_description
1 polymer ?
#
loop_
_entity_poly.entity_id
_entity_poly.type
_entity_poly.pdbx_seq_one_letter_code
_entity_poly.pdbx_strand_id
1 'polypeptide(L)'
;LLQHEDELVVGNSALSLSHCLQVPKSGAALTKTDIIKDLLVIIQDVKNTDVKQNCAILLGKLAQNDKRHLERLRELHGIEILNSCMKFIK
;
A
#
# COMPACT_ATOMS: atom_id res chain seq x y z
N LEU A 1 7.30 -8.71 -7.42
CA LEU A 1 7.87 -8.28 -6.12
C LEU A 1 6.79 -8.15 -5.05
N LEU A 2 5.73 -7.36 -5.27
CA LEU A 2 4.62 -7.27 -4.29
C LEU A 2 3.76 -8.55 -4.20
N GLN A 3 3.74 -9.38 -5.23
CA GLN A 3 3.08 -10.70 -5.24
C GLN A 3 4.08 -11.85 -5.03
N HIS A 4 5.20 -11.60 -4.36
CA HIS A 4 6.19 -12.64 -4.08
C HIS A 4 5.70 -13.55 -2.94
N GLU A 5 6.09 -14.82 -2.93
CA GLU A 5 5.70 -15.78 -1.89
C GLU A 5 6.32 -15.46 -0.51
N ASP A 6 7.53 -14.91 -0.52
CA ASP A 6 8.23 -14.45 0.68
C ASP A 6 7.67 -13.09 1.16
N GLU A 7 7.01 -13.10 2.31
CA GLU A 7 6.46 -11.90 2.96
C GLU A 7 7.52 -10.81 3.19
N LEU A 8 8.78 -11.16 3.48
CA LEU A 8 9.85 -10.18 3.68
C LEU A 8 10.21 -9.46 2.38
N VAL A 9 10.20 -10.18 1.26
CA VAL A 9 10.40 -9.57 -0.07
C VAL A 9 9.27 -8.60 -0.37
N VAL A 10 8.02 -8.97 -0.06
CA VAL A 10 6.85 -8.12 -0.24
C VAL A 10 6.96 -6.85 0.62
N GLY A 11 7.28 -6.99 1.91
CA GLY A 11 7.40 -5.87 2.84
C GLY A 11 8.53 -4.90 2.47
N ASN A 12 9.71 -5.42 2.11
CA ASN A 12 10.83 -4.59 1.67
C ASN A 12 10.54 -3.88 0.35
N SER A 13 9.83 -4.54 -0.56
CA SER A 13 9.38 -3.94 -1.82
C SER A 13 8.38 -2.81 -1.57
N ALA A 14 7.42 -3.03 -0.67
CA ALA A 14 6.44 -2.02 -0.29
C ALA A 14 7.11 -0.79 0.35
N LEU A 15 8.04 -1.02 1.29
CA LEU A 15 8.80 0.05 1.94
C LEU A 15 9.63 0.86 0.93
N SER A 16 10.36 0.16 0.05
CA SER A 16 11.18 0.77 -0.99
C SER A 16 10.34 1.63 -1.92
N LEU A 17 9.21 1.09 -2.40
CA LEU A 17 8.29 1.83 -3.26
C LEU A 17 7.71 3.05 -2.54
N SER A 18 7.42 2.94 -1.24
CA SER A 18 6.93 4.04 -0.41
C SER A 18 7.93 5.22 -0.37
N HIS A 19 9.23 4.95 -0.48
CA HIS A 19 10.26 5.98 -0.56
C HIS A 19 10.34 6.58 -1.97
N CYS A 20 10.16 5.77 -3.02
CA CYS A 20 10.10 6.25 -4.40
C CYS A 20 8.94 7.22 -4.67
N LEU A 21 7.86 7.16 -3.87
CA LEU A 21 6.75 8.11 -3.94
C LEU A 21 7.12 9.56 -3.56
N GLN A 22 8.32 9.79 -3.02
CA GLN A 22 8.86 11.14 -2.82
C GLN A 22 9.30 11.78 -4.14
N VAL A 23 9.56 10.98 -5.18
CA VAL A 23 9.93 11.48 -6.51
C VAL A 23 8.68 11.99 -7.21
N PRO A 24 8.66 13.22 -7.75
CA PRO A 24 7.50 13.74 -8.47
C PRO A 24 7.07 12.81 -9.60
N LYS A 25 5.75 12.67 -9.81
CA LYS A 25 5.10 11.86 -10.86
C LYS A 25 5.22 10.34 -10.71
N SER A 26 5.96 9.80 -9.74
CA SER A 26 6.01 8.34 -9.53
C SER A 26 4.64 7.79 -9.11
N GLY A 27 3.91 8.48 -8.24
CA GLY A 27 2.53 8.13 -7.87
C GLY A 27 1.58 8.11 -9.07
N ALA A 28 1.73 9.07 -9.99
CA ALA A 28 0.91 9.14 -11.20
C ALA A 28 1.17 7.97 -12.16
N ALA A 29 2.42 7.49 -12.27
CA ALA A 29 2.74 6.32 -13.09
C ALA A 29 2.01 5.05 -12.61
N LEU A 30 1.80 4.93 -11.30
CA LEU A 30 1.13 3.80 -10.67
C LEU A 30 -0.40 3.83 -10.81
N THR A 31 -0.99 4.93 -11.26
CA THR A 31 -2.47 5.03 -11.44
C THR A 31 -3.03 4.13 -12.54
N LYS A 32 -2.15 3.62 -13.42
CA LYS A 32 -2.52 2.66 -14.47
C LYS A 32 -2.43 1.20 -14.02
N THR A 33 -2.16 0.96 -12.75
CA THR A 33 -1.93 -0.37 -12.19
C THR A 33 -2.98 -0.70 -11.14
N ASP A 34 -3.19 -1.98 -10.86
CA ASP A 34 -4.08 -2.45 -9.80
C ASP A 34 -3.45 -2.41 -8.39
N ILE A 35 -2.39 -1.62 -8.20
CA ILE A 35 -1.59 -1.58 -6.97
C ILE A 35 -2.44 -1.34 -5.70
N ILE A 36 -3.50 -0.54 -5.77
CA ILE A 36 -4.40 -0.31 -4.63
C ILE A 36 -5.10 -1.61 -4.24
N LYS A 37 -5.63 -2.35 -5.21
CA LYS A 37 -6.29 -3.63 -4.99
C LYS A 37 -5.30 -4.68 -4.50
N ASP A 38 -4.12 -4.77 -5.13
CA ASP A 38 -3.09 -5.72 -4.76
C ASP A 38 -2.63 -5.51 -3.31
N LEU A 39 -2.39 -4.26 -2.91
CA LEU A 39 -2.00 -3.93 -1.53
C LEU A 39 -3.11 -4.26 -0.53
N LEU A 40 -4.38 -4.06 -0.87
CA LEU A 40 -5.50 -4.45 0.00
C LEU A 40 -5.59 -5.96 0.19
N VAL A 41 -5.36 -6.75 -0.86
CA VAL A 41 -5.31 -8.22 -0.75
C VAL A 41 -4.14 -8.65 0.11
N ILE A 42 -2.95 -8.13 -0.18
CA ILE A 42 -1.73 -8.40 0.59
C ILE A 42 -2.00 -8.12 2.07
N ILE A 43 -2.42 -6.90 2.43
CA ILE A 43 -2.69 -6.50 3.82
C ILE A 43 -3.62 -7.50 4.55
N GLN A 44 -4.60 -8.08 3.87
CA GLN A 44 -5.50 -9.06 4.51
C GLN A 44 -4.83 -10.43 4.70
N ASP A 45 -3.96 -10.84 3.77
CA ASP A 45 -3.37 -12.18 3.73
C ASP A 45 -2.06 -12.29 4.53
N VAL A 46 -1.25 -11.23 4.61
CA VAL A 46 0.04 -11.25 5.34
C VAL A 46 -0.16 -11.47 6.84
N LYS A 47 0.64 -12.38 7.39
CA LYS A 47 0.70 -12.66 8.83
C LYS A 47 1.69 -11.77 9.57
N ASN A 48 2.81 -11.42 8.93
CA ASN A 48 3.81 -10.54 9.51
C ASN A 48 3.30 -9.09 9.66
N THR A 49 3.22 -8.63 10.91
CA THR A 49 2.74 -7.29 11.25
C THR A 49 3.58 -6.18 10.61
N ASP A 50 4.91 -6.33 10.54
CA ASP A 50 5.81 -5.32 9.96
C ASP A 50 5.58 -5.19 8.44
N VAL A 51 5.39 -6.32 7.77
CA VAL A 51 5.09 -6.37 6.33
C VAL A 51 3.73 -5.73 6.05
N LYS A 52 2.72 -6.07 6.86
CA LYS A 52 1.38 -5.45 6.81
C LYS A 52 1.46 -3.94 6.99
N GLN A 53 2.26 -3.47 7.94
CA GLN A 53 2.44 -2.05 8.21
C GLN A 53 3.18 -1.32 7.07
N ASN A 54 4.20 -1.93 6.49
CA ASN A 54 4.89 -1.37 5.31
C ASN A 54 3.94 -1.25 4.10
N CYS A 55 3.08 -2.23 3.88
CA CYS A 55 2.06 -2.18 2.83
C CYS A 55 1.02 -1.08 3.11
N ALA A 56 0.57 -0.95 4.36
CA ALA A 56 -0.35 0.11 4.78
C ALA A 56 0.26 1.51 4.62
N ILE A 57 1.53 1.70 4.96
CA ILE A 57 2.27 2.96 4.76
C ILE A 57 2.34 3.31 3.27
N LEU A 58 2.68 2.34 2.42
CA LEU A 58 2.70 2.54 0.97
C LEU A 58 1.31 2.94 0.46
N LEU A 59 0.25 2.26 0.88
CA LEU A 59 -1.13 2.54 0.50
C LEU A 59 -1.55 3.97 0.92
N GLY A 60 -1.24 4.36 2.15
CA GLY A 60 -1.51 5.70 2.66
C GLY A 60 -0.73 6.79 1.92
N LYS A 61 0.53 6.52 1.52
CA LYS A 61 1.32 7.45 0.70
C LYS A 61 0.75 7.58 -0.70
N LEU A 62 0.33 6.49 -1.34
CA LEU A 62 -0.31 6.53 -2.67
C LEU A 62 -1.56 7.41 -2.65
N ALA A 63 -2.42 7.23 -1.64
CA ALA A 63 -3.64 8.01 -1.48
C ALA A 63 -3.37 9.51 -1.24
N GLN A 64 -2.26 9.86 -0.57
CA GLN A 64 -1.84 11.25 -0.37
C GLN A 64 -1.18 11.86 -1.62
N ASN A 65 -0.46 11.06 -2.41
CA ASN A 65 0.31 11.55 -3.56
C ASN A 65 -0.59 11.86 -4.77
N ASP A 66 -1.64 11.07 -4.99
CA ASP A 66 -2.55 11.25 -6.13
C ASP A 66 -4.00 10.94 -5.73
N LYS A 67 -4.92 11.88 -6.02
CA LYS A 67 -6.35 11.75 -5.68
C LYS A 67 -6.97 10.50 -6.30
N ARG A 68 -6.51 10.04 -7.46
CA ARG A 68 -7.05 8.84 -8.13
C ARG A 68 -6.85 7.58 -7.29
N HIS A 69 -5.74 7.50 -6.55
CA HIS A 69 -5.48 6.41 -5.62
C HIS A 69 -6.42 6.45 -4.41
N LEU A 70 -6.72 7.65 -3.89
CA LEU A 70 -7.69 7.82 -2.81
C LEU A 70 -9.10 7.44 -3.23
N GLU A 71 -9.53 7.85 -4.42
CA GLU A 71 -10.86 7.49 -4.94
C GLU A 71 -10.94 5.97 -5.16
N ARG A 72 -9.91 5.35 -5.72
CA ARG A 72 -9.86 3.89 -5.88
C ARG A 72 -9.88 3.15 -4.54
N LEU A 73 -9.20 3.69 -3.52
CA LEU A 73 -9.23 3.14 -2.17
C LEU A 73 -10.63 3.20 -1.56
N ARG A 74 -11.38 4.29 -1.80
CA ARG A 74 -12.77 4.45 -1.36
C ARG A 74 -13.72 3.49 -2.07
N GLU A 75 -13.58 3.34 -3.38
CA GLU A 75 -14.38 2.40 -4.19
C GLU A 75 -14.27 0.95 -3.71
N LEU A 76 -13.10 0.59 -3.17
CA LEU A 76 -12.82 -0.76 -2.69
C LEU A 76 -13.10 -0.95 -1.19
N HIS A 77 -13.72 0.03 -0.50
CA HIS A 77 -13.90 0.01 0.96
C HIS A 77 -12.57 -0.25 1.70
N GLY A 78 -11.48 0.29 1.17
CA GLY A 78 -10.13 0.07 1.65
C GLY A 78 -9.71 1.02 2.78
N ILE A 79 -10.51 2.06 3.06
CA ILE A 79 -10.23 3.00 4.15
C ILE A 79 -10.37 2.31 5.50
N GLU A 80 -11.37 1.46 5.64
CA GLU A 80 -11.63 0.68 6.85
C GLU A 80 -10.50 -0.31 7.12
N ILE A 81 -10.02 -1.00 6.08
CA ILE A 81 -8.89 -1.93 6.13
C ILE A 81 -7.61 -1.18 6.54
N LEU A 82 -7.35 -0.02 5.90
CA LEU A 82 -6.20 0.81 6.21
C LEU A 82 -6.25 1.32 7.66
N ASN A 83 -7.39 1.84 8.11
CA ASN A 83 -7.58 2.30 9.48
C ASN A 83 -7.39 1.19 10.52
N SER A 84 -7.84 -0.03 10.23
CA SER A 84 -7.63 -1.18 11.10
C SER A 84 -6.15 -1.48 11.31
N CYS A 85 -5.33 -1.35 10.26
CA CYS A 85 -3.88 -1.55 10.33
C CYS A 85 -3.16 -0.41 11.05
N MET A 86 -3.64 0.83 10.89
CA MET A 86 -3.01 2.02 11.48
C MET A 86 -3.25 2.15 13.01
N LYS A 87 -4.23 1.43 13.58
CA LYS A 87 -4.49 1.41 15.04
C LYS A 87 -3.32 0.92 15.88
N PHE A 88 -2.34 0.27 15.26
CA PHE A 88 -1.15 -0.28 15.93
C PHE A 88 0.08 0.63 15.80
N ILE A 89 -0.04 1.78 15.12
CA ILE A 89 1.04 2.77 15.01
C ILE A 89 0.95 3.72 16.20
N LYS A 90 1.82 3.52 17.18
CA LYS A 90 2.07 4.46 18.29
C LYS A 90 3.20 5.40 17.95
#